data_AF-A0A4Y2FV46-F1
#
_entry.id   AF-A0A4Y2FV46-F1
#
_cell.length_a   1.000
_cell.length_b   1.000
_cell.length_c   1.000
_cell.angle_alpha   90.00
_cell.angle_beta   90.00
_cell.angle_gamma   90.00
#
_symmetry.space_group_name_H-M   'P 1'
#
loop_
_entity.id
_entity.type
_entity.pdbx_description
1 polymer ?
#
loop_
_entity_poly.entity_id
_entity_poly.type
_entity_poly.pdbx_seq_one_letter_code
_entity_poly.pdbx_strand_id
1 'polypeptide(L)'
;MQKTLDEDCVNKITIIEPNSTFQMKQSDNLPDYSSMLAPKLTSKQREKLKLLAVLQKLTIFLVVFEQSRKSKDLKRTVKHRINTGDHIPVTQTANSVPPTERRIISEEISKMFDNGVIQQSENPWSSPVVLVKKKDVSWCF
;
A
#
# COMPACT_ATOMS: atom_id res chain seq x y z
N MET A 1 10.61 5.88 -44.39
CA MET A 1 11.88 5.56 -43.71
C MET A 1 11.51 4.71 -42.49
N GLN A 2 11.52 3.39 -42.67
CA GLN A 2 11.16 2.40 -41.65
C GLN A 2 12.29 2.29 -40.62
N LYS A 3 11.93 2.22 -39.34
CA LYS A 3 12.73 1.54 -38.32
C LYS A 3 11.80 0.61 -37.56
N THR A 4 11.82 -0.63 -38.01
CA THR A 4 11.41 -1.84 -37.31
C THR A 4 12.28 -1.99 -36.07
N LEU A 5 11.66 -2.16 -34.90
CA LEU A 5 12.31 -2.69 -33.70
C LEU A 5 11.45 -3.85 -33.22
N ASP A 6 11.92 -5.03 -33.62
CA ASP A 6 11.91 -6.31 -32.92
C ASP A 6 10.64 -6.69 -32.14
N GLU A 7 9.73 -7.33 -32.87
CA GLU A 7 8.72 -8.25 -32.35
C GLU A 7 9.39 -9.53 -31.79
N ASP A 8 10.08 -9.43 -30.66
CA ASP A 8 10.74 -10.61 -30.06
C ASP A 8 10.73 -10.63 -28.53
N CYS A 9 9.71 -10.02 -27.91
CA CYS A 9 9.42 -10.21 -26.48
C CYS A 9 8.09 -10.92 -26.20
N VAL A 10 7.38 -11.37 -27.24
CA VAL A 10 6.16 -12.16 -27.08
C VAL A 10 6.56 -13.61 -26.85
N ASN A 11 6.24 -14.13 -25.66
CA ASN A 11 6.41 -15.52 -25.21
C ASN A 11 7.78 -15.89 -24.62
N LYS A 12 7.98 -15.55 -23.34
CA LYS A 12 8.76 -16.35 -22.38
C LYS A 12 8.42 -15.97 -20.95
N ILE A 13 7.23 -16.33 -20.50
CA ILE A 13 6.95 -16.47 -19.07
C ILE A 13 6.42 -17.88 -18.86
N THR A 14 7.36 -18.79 -18.61
CA THR A 14 7.10 -20.15 -18.16
C THR A 14 6.16 -20.10 -16.96
N ILE A 15 5.06 -20.84 -17.06
CA ILE A 15 4.09 -21.03 -15.99
C ILE A 15 4.82 -21.69 -14.82
N ILE A 16 5.06 -20.94 -13.75
CA ILE A 16 5.50 -21.49 -12.47
C ILE A 16 4.23 -21.95 -11.75
N GLU A 17 4.18 -23.24 -11.40
CA GLU A 17 3.07 -23.87 -10.71
C GLU A 17 2.69 -23.11 -9.41
N PRO A 18 1.39 -23.00 -9.06
CA PRO A 18 0.90 -22.09 -8.02
C PRO A 18 1.17 -22.55 -6.57
N ASN A 19 1.98 -23.58 -6.34
CA ASN A 19 2.00 -24.29 -5.06
C ASN A 19 3.37 -24.39 -4.35
N SER A 20 4.26 -23.39 -4.48
CA SER A 20 5.32 -23.27 -3.47
C SER A 20 4.76 -22.50 -2.27
N THR A 21 4.16 -23.21 -1.33
CA THR A 21 3.80 -22.67 -0.01
C THR A 21 5.04 -22.01 0.58
N PHE A 22 5.05 -20.68 0.65
CA PHE A 22 6.07 -19.94 1.38
C PHE A 22 5.87 -20.23 2.87
N GLN A 23 6.53 -21.27 3.36
CA GLN A 23 6.56 -21.60 4.78
C GLN A 23 7.41 -20.54 5.47
N MET A 24 6.76 -19.60 6.15
CA MET A 24 7.41 -18.85 7.21
C MET A 24 7.94 -19.87 8.22
N LYS A 25 9.27 -20.03 8.29
CA LYS A 25 9.87 -20.71 9.43
C LYS A 25 9.64 -19.82 10.65
N GLN A 26 8.61 -20.13 11.43
CA GLN A 26 8.50 -19.67 12.80
C GLN A 26 9.76 -20.14 13.53
N SER A 27 10.67 -19.23 13.84
CA SER A 27 11.70 -19.51 14.83
C SER A 27 11.05 -19.36 16.22
N ASP A 28 10.30 -20.37 16.65
CA ASP A 28 9.62 -20.42 17.96
C ASP A 28 10.58 -20.63 19.15
N ASN A 29 11.86 -20.26 19.01
CA ASN A 29 12.79 -20.24 20.13
C ASN A 29 12.99 -18.81 20.63
N LEU A 30 11.97 -18.27 21.30
CA LEU A 30 12.20 -17.23 22.29
C LEU A 30 12.52 -17.95 23.62
N PRO A 31 13.75 -17.84 24.16
CA PRO A 31 14.09 -18.49 25.40
C PRO A 31 13.11 -18.09 26.51
N ASP A 32 12.62 -19.06 27.29
CA ASP A 32 11.70 -18.80 28.39
C ASP A 32 12.43 -18.17 29.58
N TYR A 33 12.54 -16.84 29.53
CA TYR A 33 13.17 -16.05 30.59
C TYR A 33 12.32 -15.97 31.87
N SER A 34 11.13 -16.57 31.91
CA SER A 34 10.24 -16.56 33.08
C SER A 34 10.90 -17.17 34.31
N SER A 35 11.79 -18.13 34.11
CA SER A 35 12.59 -18.77 35.15
C SER A 35 13.72 -17.91 35.72
N MET A 36 14.18 -16.88 34.97
CA MET A 36 15.22 -15.93 35.41
C MET A 36 14.65 -14.69 36.11
N LEU A 37 13.33 -14.48 36.04
CA LEU A 37 12.67 -13.38 36.74
C LEU A 37 12.56 -13.72 38.23
N ALA A 38 13.21 -12.92 39.09
CA ALA A 38 13.18 -13.14 40.52
C ALA A 38 11.73 -13.20 41.05
N PRO A 39 11.36 -14.18 41.90
CA PRO A 39 9.99 -14.36 42.39
C PRO A 39 9.47 -13.16 43.22
N LYS A 40 10.36 -12.26 43.67
CA LYS A 40 10.05 -11.05 44.43
C LYS A 40 10.09 -9.79 43.56
N LEU A 41 9.21 -9.72 42.56
CA LEU A 41 8.96 -8.48 41.81
C LEU A 41 7.82 -7.70 42.47
N THR A 42 8.08 -6.47 42.89
CA THR A 42 7.03 -5.54 43.37
C THR A 42 6.04 -5.22 42.24
N SER A 43 4.80 -4.85 42.60
CA SER A 43 3.73 -4.54 41.64
C SER A 43 4.17 -3.54 40.56
N LYS A 44 4.87 -2.48 40.98
CA LYS A 44 5.44 -1.45 40.09
C LYS A 44 6.48 -2.01 39.10
N GLN A 45 7.29 -2.97 39.52
CA GLN A 45 8.28 -3.61 38.64
C GLN A 45 7.59 -4.50 37.60
N ARG A 46 6.53 -5.21 37.98
CA ARG A 46 5.73 -6.03 37.05
C ARG A 46 5.02 -5.17 36.01
N GLU A 47 4.44 -4.04 36.42
CA GLU A 47 3.83 -3.08 35.49
C GLU A 47 4.85 -2.50 34.51
N LYS A 48 6.04 -2.14 34.99
CA LYS A 48 7.13 -1.64 34.14
C LYS A 48 7.58 -2.69 33.11
N LEU A 49 7.66 -3.96 33.50
CA LEU A 49 8.01 -5.06 32.59
C LEU A 49 6.93 -5.32 31.55
N LYS A 50 5.64 -5.28 31.94
CA LYS A 50 4.52 -5.39 30.99
C LYS A 50 4.55 -4.26 29.97
N LEU A 51 4.79 -3.03 30.42
CA LEU A 51 4.91 -1.87 29.53
C LEU A 51 6.09 -2.03 28.57
N LEU A 52 7.25 -2.48 29.05
CA LEU A 52 8.43 -2.76 28.22
C LEU A 52 8.12 -3.81 27.15
N ALA A 53 7.44 -4.91 27.51
CA ALA A 53 7.07 -5.95 26.57
C ALA A 53 6.10 -5.45 25.48
N VAL A 54 5.13 -4.60 25.86
CA VAL A 54 4.22 -3.95 24.90
C VAL A 54 4.99 -3.01 23.98
N LEU A 55 5.88 -2.18 24.51
CA LEU A 55 6.71 -1.27 23.70
C LEU A 55 7.60 -2.04 22.73
N GLN A 56 8.26 -3.11 23.19
CA GLN A 56 9.09 -3.97 22.34
C GLN A 56 8.26 -4.64 21.24
N LYS A 57 7.06 -5.13 21.57
CA LYS A 57 6.11 -5.67 20.60
C LYS A 57 5.72 -4.60 19.58
N LEU A 58 5.37 -3.40 20.02
CA LEU A 58 5.05 -2.27 19.14
C LEU A 58 6.24 -1.94 18.23
N THR A 59 7.48 -1.90 18.74
CA THR A 59 8.70 -1.67 17.97
C THR A 59 8.88 -2.70 16.85
N ILE A 60 8.69 -3.99 17.15
CA ILE A 60 8.78 -5.08 16.17
C ILE A 60 7.72 -4.93 15.09
N PHE A 61 6.50 -4.54 15.48
CA PHE A 61 5.40 -4.32 14.53
C PHE A 61 5.38 -2.92 13.93
N LEU A 62 6.34 -2.02 14.23
CA LEU A 62 6.37 -0.67 13.65
C LEU A 62 6.38 -0.74 12.13
N VAL A 63 7.09 -1.71 11.54
CA VAL A 63 7.11 -1.92 10.08
C VAL A 63 5.72 -2.23 9.51
N VAL A 64 4.85 -2.89 10.28
CA VAL A 64 3.46 -3.18 9.90
C VAL A 64 2.55 -1.95 10.08
N PHE A 65 2.81 -1.14 11.12
CA PHE A 65 2.01 0.04 11.45
C PHE A 65 2.44 1.32 10.70
N GLU A 66 3.68 1.37 10.19
CA GLU A 66 4.21 2.42 9.30
C GLU A 66 3.72 2.30 7.86
N GLN A 67 2.82 1.37 7.56
CA GLN A 67 2.02 1.34 6.33
C GLN A 67 1.05 2.55 6.22
N SER A 68 1.35 3.65 6.91
CA SER A 68 0.70 4.94 6.82
C SER A 68 1.23 5.69 5.59
N ARG A 69 0.60 5.44 4.43
CA ARG A 69 0.47 6.35 3.27
C ARG A 69 1.75 6.89 2.59
N LYS A 70 2.96 6.58 3.08
CA LYS A 70 4.23 7.12 2.57
C LYS A 70 5.20 6.08 2.03
N SER A 71 4.93 4.78 2.17
CA SER A 71 5.86 3.75 1.72
C SER A 71 5.81 3.61 0.20
N LYS A 72 6.76 4.27 -0.47
CA LYS A 72 7.14 4.00 -1.87
C LYS A 72 7.58 2.55 -2.09
N ASP A 73 7.78 1.81 -1.00
CA ASP A 73 8.39 0.49 -0.96
C ASP A 73 7.39 -0.67 -1.05
N LEU A 74 6.07 -0.42 -1.12
CA LEU A 74 5.11 -1.48 -1.40
C LEU A 74 5.11 -1.85 -2.88
N LYS A 75 6.18 -2.51 -3.32
CA LYS A 75 6.23 -3.17 -4.63
C LYS A 75 5.19 -4.29 -4.61
N ARG A 76 4.03 -4.05 -5.23
CA ARG A 76 3.03 -5.10 -5.48
C ARG A 76 3.66 -6.11 -6.42
N THR A 77 4.09 -7.25 -5.89
CA THR A 77 4.74 -8.33 -6.67
C THR A 77 3.79 -8.92 -7.72
N VAL A 78 2.48 -8.81 -7.52
CA VAL A 78 1.45 -9.31 -8.42
C VAL A 78 0.78 -8.15 -9.16
N LYS A 79 0.70 -8.25 -10.49
CA LYS A 79 -0.08 -7.35 -11.33
C LYS A 79 -1.49 -7.90 -11.50
N HIS A 80 -2.50 -7.10 -11.13
CA HIS A 80 -3.90 -7.46 -11.37
C HIS A 80 -4.32 -7.04 -12.79
N ARG A 81 -5.00 -7.94 -13.51
CA ARG A 81 -5.60 -7.66 -14.81
C ARG A 81 -7.12 -7.64 -14.68
N ILE A 82 -7.74 -6.54 -15.10
CA ILE A 82 -9.19 -6.42 -15.21
C ILE A 82 -9.60 -6.90 -16.60
N ASN A 83 -10.53 -7.85 -16.68
CA ASN A 83 -11.05 -8.37 -17.94
C ASN A 83 -12.30 -7.58 -18.35
N THR A 84 -12.14 -6.67 -19.31
CA THR A 84 -13.22 -5.81 -19.79
C THR A 84 -14.05 -6.43 -20.92
N GLY A 85 -13.69 -7.62 -21.42
CA GLY A 85 -14.37 -8.29 -22.53
C GLY A 85 -14.37 -7.43 -23.80
N ASP A 86 -15.50 -7.43 -24.52
CA ASP A 86 -15.71 -6.64 -25.75
C ASP A 86 -16.33 -5.25 -25.48
N HIS A 87 -16.24 -4.75 -24.25
CA HIS A 87 -16.88 -3.50 -23.88
C HIS A 87 -16.14 -2.29 -24.46
N ILE A 88 -16.90 -1.39 -25.08
CA ILE A 88 -16.38 -0.14 -25.66
C ILE A 88 -15.93 0.80 -24.52
N PRO A 89 -14.81 1.54 -24.69
CA PRO A 89 -14.36 2.53 -23.72
C PRO A 89 -15.39 3.62 -23.42
N VAL A 90 -15.54 3.96 -22.14
CA VAL A 90 -16.38 5.06 -21.67
C VAL A 90 -15.49 6.25 -21.31
N THR A 91 -15.75 7.39 -21.93
CA THR A 91 -15.08 8.66 -21.65
C THR A 91 -16.07 9.69 -21.16
N GLN A 92 -15.74 10.30 -20.02
CA GLN A 92 -16.52 11.35 -19.39
C GLN A 92 -15.65 12.60 -19.24
N THR A 93 -16.26 13.77 -19.44
CA THR A 93 -15.61 15.07 -19.30
C THR A 93 -15.42 15.42 -17.83
N ALA A 94 -14.35 16.17 -17.53
CA ALA A 94 -14.09 16.65 -16.17
C ALA A 94 -15.18 17.63 -15.69
N ASN A 95 -15.57 17.51 -14.43
CA ASN A 95 -16.55 18.41 -13.82
C ASN A 95 -15.98 19.82 -13.64
N SER A 96 -16.83 20.84 -13.81
CA SER A 96 -16.47 22.21 -13.44
C SER A 96 -16.50 22.36 -11.92
N VAL A 97 -15.33 22.60 -11.33
CA VAL A 97 -15.16 22.78 -9.88
C VAL A 97 -14.74 24.21 -9.54
N PRO A 98 -15.14 24.76 -8.38
CA PRO A 98 -14.69 26.07 -7.89
C PRO A 98 -13.16 26.16 -7.73
N PRO A 99 -12.56 27.36 -7.79
CA PRO A 99 -11.11 27.53 -7.66
C PRO A 99 -10.51 26.94 -6.38
N THR A 100 -11.23 27.04 -5.26
CA THR A 100 -10.81 26.47 -3.97
C THR A 100 -10.69 24.95 -4.03
N GLU A 101 -11.65 24.28 -4.65
CA GLU A 101 -11.65 22.82 -4.82
C GLU A 101 -10.61 22.37 -5.83
N ARG A 102 -10.42 23.12 -6.92
CA ARG A 102 -9.34 22.86 -7.90
C ARG A 102 -7.96 22.82 -7.25
N ARG A 103 -7.71 23.73 -6.31
CA ARG A 103 -6.46 23.75 -5.56
C ARG A 103 -6.26 22.49 -4.74
N ILE A 104 -7.29 22.05 -4.01
CA ILE A 104 -7.26 20.81 -3.22
C ILE A 104 -7.01 19.60 -4.13
N ILE A 105 -7.69 19.54 -5.28
CA ILE A 105 -7.50 18.49 -6.29
C ILE A 105 -6.05 18.45 -6.77
N SER A 106 -5.49 19.60 -7.13
CA SER A 106 -4.12 19.68 -7.66
C SER A 106 -3.07 19.29 -6.61
N GLU A 107 -3.26 19.71 -5.37
CA GLU A 107 -2.39 19.35 -4.24
C GLU A 107 -2.42 17.84 -3.96
N GLU A 108 -3.60 17.21 -4.00
CA GLU A 108 -3.69 15.77 -3.74
C GLU A 108 -3.14 14.92 -4.90
N ILE A 109 -3.42 15.31 -6.15
CA ILE A 109 -2.82 14.67 -7.33
C ILE A 109 -1.30 14.71 -7.24
N SER A 110 -0.71 15.86 -6.88
CA SER A 110 0.74 16.00 -6.74
C SER A 110 1.29 15.05 -5.66
N LYS A 111 0.64 14.95 -4.50
CA LYS A 111 1.03 14.00 -3.45
C LYS A 111 0.93 12.55 -3.92
N MET A 112 -0.14 12.16 -4.60
CA MET A 112 -0.33 10.80 -5.10
C MET A 112 0.69 10.46 -6.19
N PHE A 113 1.05 11.43 -7.03
CA PHE A 113 2.08 11.31 -8.05
C PHE A 113 3.46 11.11 -7.41
N ASP A 114 3.83 11.95 -6.44
CA ASP A 114 5.10 11.86 -5.70
C ASP A 114 5.23 10.55 -4.92
N ASN A 115 4.10 10.01 -4.44
CA ASN A 115 4.01 8.72 -3.76
C ASN A 115 4.00 7.52 -4.71
N GLY A 116 3.95 7.74 -6.04
CA GLY A 116 3.90 6.67 -7.05
C GLY A 116 2.59 5.88 -7.08
N VAL A 117 1.50 6.46 -6.55
CA VAL A 117 0.16 5.84 -6.56
C VAL A 117 -0.51 6.00 -7.92
N ILE A 118 -0.27 7.14 -8.58
CA ILE A 118 -0.78 7.46 -9.92
C ILE A 118 0.37 7.74 -10.89
N GLN A 119 0.09 7.62 -12.18
CA GLN A 119 1.02 7.93 -13.26
C GLN A 119 0.28 8.65 -14.39
N GLN A 120 1.02 9.36 -15.25
CA GLN A 120 0.45 9.90 -16.48
C GLN A 120 0.15 8.75 -17.44
N SER A 121 -1.01 8.80 -18.10
CA SER A 121 -1.42 7.81 -19.08
C SER A 121 -2.36 8.43 -20.11
N GLU A 122 -2.26 7.97 -21.35
CA GLU A 122 -3.20 8.29 -22.43
C GLU A 122 -4.10 7.07 -22.65
N ASN A 123 -5.31 7.09 -22.09
CA ASN A 123 -6.26 5.98 -22.19
C ASN A 123 -7.62 6.46 -22.74
N PRO A 124 -8.36 5.58 -23.43
CA PRO A 124 -9.70 5.92 -23.92
C PRO A 124 -10.78 5.89 -22.81
N TRP A 125 -10.41 5.51 -21.59
CA TRP A 125 -11.29 5.40 -20.42
C TRP A 125 -11.08 6.60 -19.50
N SER A 126 -12.11 7.42 -19.29
CA SER A 126 -12.01 8.61 -18.43
C SER A 126 -13.26 8.75 -17.57
N SER A 127 -13.06 9.01 -16.29
CA SER A 127 -14.12 9.35 -15.33
C SER A 127 -13.73 10.60 -14.55
N PRO A 128 -14.65 11.56 -14.33
CA PRO A 128 -14.33 12.79 -13.63
C PRO A 128 -14.07 12.54 -12.14
N VAL A 129 -13.19 13.35 -11.57
CA VAL A 129 -12.95 13.38 -10.11
C VAL A 129 -14.14 14.03 -9.41
N VAL A 130 -14.49 13.48 -8.24
CA VAL A 130 -15.53 14.02 -7.35
C VAL A 130 -14.89 14.31 -6.00
N LEU A 131 -15.14 15.51 -5.48
CA LEU A 131 -14.64 15.93 -4.17
C LEU A 131 -15.75 15.84 -3.14
N VAL A 132 -15.54 15.08 -2.06
CA VAL A 132 -16.55 14.91 -0.99
C VAL A 132 -16.01 15.45 0.33
N LYS A 133 -16.78 16.35 0.95
CA LYS A 133 -16.47 16.87 2.28
C LYS A 133 -16.88 15.85 3.35
N LYS A 134 -15.92 15.40 4.16
CA LYS A 134 -16.16 14.52 5.29
C LYS A 134 -16.59 15.31 6.54
N LYS A 135 -17.12 14.58 7.52
CA LYS A 135 -17.57 15.14 8.83
C LYS A 135 -16.43 15.81 9.61
N ASP A 136 -15.21 15.29 9.46
CA ASP A 136 -13.99 15.84 10.06
C ASP A 136 -13.42 17.04 9.29
N VAL A 137 -14.22 17.63 8.38
CA VAL A 137 -13.88 18.79 7.54
C VAL A 137 -12.76 18.50 6.52
N SER A 138 -12.26 17.26 6.48
CA SER A 138 -11.33 16.81 5.45
C SER A 138 -12.04 16.54 4.12
N TRP A 139 -11.26 16.48 3.05
CA TRP A 139 -11.74 16.14 1.72
C TRP A 139 -11.36 14.71 1.35
N CYS A 140 -12.28 14.02 0.68
CA CYS A 140 -12.07 12.70 0.10
C CYS A 140 -12.20 12.77 -1.41
N PHE A 141 -11.31 12.04 -2.08
CA PHE A 141 -11.34 11.72 -3.50
C PHE A 141 -11.94 10.32 -3.68
#